data_AF-A0A8J6IE60-F1
#
_entry.id   AF-A0A8J6IE60-F1
#
_cell.length_a   1.000
_cell.length_b   1.000
_cell.length_c   1.000
_cell.angle_alpha   90.00
_cell.angle_beta   90.00
_cell.angle_gamma   90.00
#
_symmetry.space_group_name_H-M   'P 1'
#
loop_
_entity.id
_entity.type
_entity.pdbx_description
1 polymer ?
#
loop_
_entity_poly.entity_id
_entity_poly.type
_entity_poly.pdbx_seq_one_letter_code
_entity_poly.pdbx_strand_id
1 'polypeptide(L)'
;MNDRVRDLRLKALAGTLVLGGLVCVLLGFLGVRRNDDIVLQMPYLASGGVVGLALISLGALVMIQQQMQEQSRRAAAVTESLEEWKEAALAELRAFLESATLELEVRNPAPTHRMENSSASVRQ
;
A
#
# COMPACT_ATOMS: atom_id res chain seq x y z
N MET A 1 -11.42 -20.53 -3.56
CA MET A 1 -12.23 -20.65 -2.32
C MET A 1 -11.37 -20.95 -1.08
N ASN A 2 -10.34 -21.80 -1.20
CA ASN A 2 -9.53 -22.26 -0.05
C ASN A 2 -8.65 -21.18 0.61
N ASP A 3 -8.18 -20.18 -0.12
CA ASP A 3 -7.25 -19.16 0.41
C ASP A 3 -7.92 -18.25 1.46
N ARG A 4 -9.18 -17.86 1.21
CA ARG A 4 -9.96 -17.01 2.12
C ARG A 4 -10.23 -17.71 3.46
N VAL A 5 -10.49 -19.02 3.41
CA VAL A 5 -10.67 -19.86 4.61
C VAL A 5 -9.35 -20.06 5.35
N ARG A 6 -8.24 -20.19 4.62
CA ARG A 6 -6.88 -20.23 5.20
C ARG A 6 -6.55 -18.96 5.95
N ASP A 7 -6.81 -17.79 5.36
CA ASP A 7 -6.56 -16.50 6.02
C ASP A 7 -7.43 -16.32 7.27
N LEU A 8 -8.71 -16.69 7.20
CA LEU A 8 -9.60 -16.66 8.37
C LEU A 8 -9.10 -17.60 9.47
N ARG A 9 -8.63 -18.80 9.12
CA ARG A 9 -8.06 -19.74 10.09
C ARG A 9 -6.76 -19.22 10.70
N LEU A 10 -5.90 -18.59 9.91
CA LEU A 10 -4.66 -18.01 10.42
C LEU A 10 -4.92 -16.82 11.36
N LYS A 11 -5.88 -15.95 11.02
CA LYS A 11 -6.33 -14.85 11.88
C LYS A 11 -6.95 -15.37 13.17
N ALA A 12 -7.82 -16.38 13.08
CA ALA A 12 -8.44 -17.01 14.25
C ALA A 12 -7.39 -17.67 15.14
N LEU A 13 -6.45 -18.42 14.55
CA LEU A 13 -5.36 -19.08 15.28
C LEU A 13 -4.48 -18.05 16.00
N ALA A 14 -4.07 -16.98 15.30
CA ALA A 14 -3.29 -15.90 15.90
C ALA A 14 -4.05 -15.22 17.06
N GLY A 15 -5.33 -14.91 16.87
CA GLY A 15 -6.18 -14.35 17.92
C GLY A 15 -6.30 -15.26 19.14
N THR A 16 -6.52 -16.57 18.92
CA THR A 16 -6.55 -17.56 20.02
C THR A 16 -5.20 -17.68 20.74
N LEU A 17 -4.09 -17.51 20.03
CA LEU A 17 -2.74 -17.60 20.60
C LEU A 17 -2.45 -16.39 21.51
N VAL A 18 -2.87 -15.19 21.09
CA VAL A 18 -2.78 -13.96 21.90
C VAL A 18 -3.66 -14.05 23.15
N LEU A 19 -4.93 -14.47 22.99
CA LEU A 19 -5.85 -14.67 24.12
C LEU A 19 -5.36 -15.75 25.08
N GLY A 20 -4.85 -16.87 24.56
CA GLY A 20 -4.26 -17.95 25.36
C GLY A 20 -3.03 -17.48 26.13
N GLY A 21 -2.15 -16.71 25.49
CA GLY A 21 -1.00 -16.09 26.15
C GLY A 21 -1.40 -15.13 27.28
N LEU A 22 -2.43 -14.30 27.07
CA LEU A 22 -2.99 -13.42 28.10
C LEU A 22 -3.51 -14.21 29.30
N VAL A 23 -4.23 -15.31 29.06
CA VAL A 23 -4.73 -16.20 30.12
C VAL A 23 -3.56 -16.84 30.89
N CYS A 24 -2.50 -17.29 30.21
CA CYS A 24 -1.30 -17.79 30.86
C CYS A 24 -0.64 -16.76 31.80
N VAL A 25 -0.54 -15.50 31.36
CA VAL A 25 -0.01 -14.42 32.19
C VAL A 25 -0.89 -14.19 33.43
N LEU A 26 -2.22 -14.17 33.26
CA LEU A 26 -3.16 -14.00 34.36
C LEU A 26 -3.10 -15.15 35.38
N LEU A 27 -2.96 -16.39 34.91
CA LEU A 27 -2.80 -17.56 35.77
C LEU A 27 -1.45 -17.53 36.51
N GLY A 28 -0.38 -17.12 35.84
CA GLY A 28 0.93 -16.89 36.47
C GLY A 28 0.87 -15.84 37.57
N PHE A 29 0.21 -14.70 37.29
CA PHE A 29 0.01 -13.64 38.27
C PHE A 29 -0.81 -14.10 39.49
N LEU A 30 -1.86 -14.89 39.27
CA LEU A 30 -2.68 -15.43 40.35
C LEU A 30 -1.93 -16.46 41.20
N GLY A 31 -1.02 -17.23 40.59
CA GLY A 31 -0.13 -18.18 41.28
C GLY A 31 0.92 -17.49 42.16
N VAL A 32 1.51 -16.40 41.68
CA VAL A 32 2.44 -15.55 42.46
C VAL A 32 1.73 -14.95 43.67
N ARG A 33 0.49 -14.47 43.52
CA ARG A 33 -0.29 -13.85 44.61
C ARG A 33 -0.61 -14.81 45.77
N ARG A 34 -0.54 -16.13 45.57
CA ARG A 34 -0.82 -17.13 46.61
C ARG A 34 0.40 -17.52 47.44
N ASN A 35 1.61 -17.07 47.08
CA ASN A 35 2.84 -17.46 47.76
C ASN A 35 3.61 -16.23 48.26
N ASP A 36 3.74 -16.06 49.57
CA ASP A 36 4.50 -14.96 50.18
C ASP A 36 6.02 -15.17 50.15
N ASP A 37 6.47 -16.41 49.92
CA ASP A 37 7.89 -16.75 49.81
C ASP A 37 8.42 -16.48 48.38
N ILE A 38 9.37 -15.55 48.28
CA ILE A 38 10.00 -15.11 47.02
C ILE A 38 10.59 -16.29 46.24
N VAL A 39 11.13 -17.31 46.93
CA VAL A 39 11.75 -18.46 46.28
C VAL A 39 10.73 -19.30 45.52
N LEU A 40 9.50 -19.42 46.04
CA LEU A 40 8.40 -20.12 45.37
C LEU A 40 7.78 -19.32 44.23
N GLN A 41 7.97 -18.00 44.17
CA GLN A 41 7.41 -17.15 43.10
C GLN A 41 8.16 -17.24 41.77
N MET A 42 9.48 -17.46 41.80
CA MET A 42 10.35 -17.55 40.62
C MET A 42 9.87 -18.54 39.54
N PRO A 43 9.48 -19.80 39.86
CA PRO A 43 8.97 -20.73 38.86
C PRO A 43 7.62 -20.30 38.24
N TYR A 44 6.75 -19.63 39.00
CA TYR A 44 5.48 -19.08 38.46
C TYR A 44 5.74 -17.87 37.56
N LEU A 45 6.73 -17.03 37.88
CA LEU A 45 7.11 -15.90 37.05
C LEU A 45 7.76 -16.36 35.74
N ALA A 46 8.61 -17.39 35.79
CA ALA A 46 9.23 -17.99 34.61
C ALA A 46 8.20 -18.72 33.72
N SER A 47 7.32 -19.52 34.29
CA SER A 47 6.35 -20.33 33.52
C SER A 47 5.09 -19.58 33.09
N GLY A 48 4.58 -18.65 33.89
CA GLY A 48 3.38 -17.87 33.55
C GLY A 48 3.69 -16.54 32.89
N GLY A 49 4.74 -15.85 33.36
CA GLY A 49 5.16 -14.55 32.84
C GLY A 49 5.94 -14.68 31.53
N VAL A 50 7.12 -15.31 31.56
CA VAL A 50 8.03 -15.35 30.39
C VAL A 50 7.42 -16.15 29.23
N VAL A 51 6.87 -17.34 29.50
CA VAL A 51 6.21 -18.14 28.45
C VAL A 51 4.96 -17.46 27.93
N GLY A 52 4.15 -16.86 28.81
CA GLY A 52 2.95 -16.11 28.42
C GLY A 52 3.28 -14.91 27.53
N LEU A 53 4.30 -14.13 27.89
CA LEU A 53 4.79 -13.01 27.07
C LEU A 53 5.37 -13.47 25.73
N ALA A 54 6.11 -14.59 25.70
CA ALA A 54 6.62 -15.16 24.46
C ALA A 54 5.48 -15.58 23.51
N LEU A 55 4.43 -16.20 24.04
CA LEU A 55 3.22 -16.56 23.28
C LEU A 55 2.48 -15.34 22.72
N ILE A 56 2.28 -14.31 23.54
CA ILE A 56 1.64 -13.05 23.11
C ILE A 56 2.48 -12.40 22.00
N SER A 57 3.80 -12.34 22.17
CA SER A 57 4.72 -11.72 21.21
C SER A 57 4.71 -12.46 19.87
N LEU A 58 4.70 -13.80 19.88
CA LEU A 58 4.58 -14.63 18.68
C LEU A 58 3.24 -14.42 17.98
N GLY A 59 2.13 -14.39 18.72
CA GLY A 59 0.81 -14.11 18.16
C GLY A 59 0.73 -12.71 17.51
N ALA A 60 1.27 -11.70 18.18
CA ALA A 60 1.35 -10.33 17.67
C ALA A 60 2.21 -10.23 16.41
N LEU A 61 3.37 -10.89 16.36
CA LEU A 61 4.25 -10.87 15.20
C LEU A 61 3.56 -11.43 13.94
N VAL A 62 2.80 -12.51 14.09
CA VAL A 62 2.01 -13.10 12.99
C VAL A 62 0.92 -12.14 12.51
N MET A 63 0.24 -11.43 13.42
CA MET A 63 -0.77 -10.43 13.03
C MET A 63 -0.14 -9.24 12.29
N ILE A 64 1.01 -8.75 12.75
CA ILE A 64 1.73 -7.64 12.11
C ILE A 64 2.15 -8.01 10.69
N GLN A 65 2.70 -9.21 10.49
CA GLN A 65 3.08 -9.70 9.16
C GLN A 65 1.91 -9.68 8.17
N GLN A 66 0.74 -10.17 8.61
CA GLN A 66 -0.47 -10.17 7.77
C GLN A 66 -0.96 -8.75 7.48
N GLN A 67 -0.97 -7.89 8.50
CA GLN A 67 -1.36 -6.49 8.34
C GLN A 67 -0.46 -5.77 7.32
N MET A 68 0.84 -6.07 7.33
CA MET A 68 1.81 -5.49 6.39
C MET A 68 1.56 -5.93 4.94
N GLN A 69 1.15 -7.19 4.74
CA GLN A 69 0.76 -7.69 3.41
C GLN A 69 -0.56 -7.07 2.91
N GLU A 70 -1.53 -6.82 3.79
CA GLU A 70 -2.76 -6.12 3.41
C GLU A 70 -2.48 -4.65 3.09
N GLN A 71 -1.62 -4.00 3.87
CA GLN A 71 -1.19 -2.62 3.65
C GLN A 71 -0.48 -2.47 2.30
N SER A 72 0.44 -3.38 1.95
CA SER A 72 1.15 -3.32 0.66
C SER A 72 0.22 -3.51 -0.53
N ARG A 73 -0.77 -4.42 -0.43
CA ARG A 73 -1.80 -4.59 -1.47
C ARG A 73 -2.64 -3.33 -1.65
N ARG A 74 -3.05 -2.70 -0.54
CA ARG A 74 -3.82 -1.45 -0.60
C ARG A 74 -2.98 -0.31 -1.19
N ALA A 75 -1.71 -0.22 -0.81
CA ALA A 75 -0.79 0.77 -1.36
C ALA A 75 -0.62 0.59 -2.87
N ALA A 76 -0.40 -0.64 -3.34
CA ALA A 76 -0.30 -0.95 -4.76
C ALA A 76 -1.57 -0.55 -5.53
N ALA A 77 -2.75 -0.87 -4.99
CA ALA A 77 -4.02 -0.49 -5.62
C ALA A 77 -4.21 1.04 -5.71
N VAL A 78 -3.79 1.78 -4.69
CA VAL A 78 -3.80 3.25 -4.74
C VAL A 78 -2.84 3.77 -5.80
N THR A 79 -1.62 3.24 -5.87
CA THR A 79 -0.65 3.62 -6.90
C THR A 79 -1.17 3.36 -8.31
N GLU A 80 -1.84 2.23 -8.54
CA GLU A 80 -2.46 1.89 -9.82
C GLU A 80 -3.55 2.89 -10.21
N SER A 81 -4.44 3.25 -9.27
CA SER A 81 -5.48 4.26 -9.53
C SER A 81 -4.92 5.64 -9.84
N LEU A 82 -3.79 6.01 -9.23
CA LEU A 82 -3.12 7.28 -9.51
C LEU A 82 -2.49 7.29 -10.90
N GLU A 83 -1.95 6.15 -11.34
CA GLU A 83 -1.38 6.01 -12.68
C GLU A 83 -2.48 6.15 -13.74
N GLU A 84 -3.63 5.50 -13.54
CA GLU A 84 -4.79 5.61 -14.42
C GLU A 84 -5.30 7.07 -14.54
N TRP A 85 -5.41 7.78 -13.42
CA TRP A 85 -5.82 9.20 -13.44
C TRP A 85 -4.78 10.10 -14.10
N LYS A 86 -3.48 9.82 -13.89
CA LYS A 86 -2.39 10.55 -14.54
C LYS A 86 -2.45 10.36 -16.05
N GLU A 87 -2.65 9.14 -16.53
CA GLU A 87 -2.78 8.84 -17.95
C GLU A 87 -3.99 9.55 -18.57
N ALA A 88 -5.14 9.52 -17.90
CA ALA A 88 -6.35 10.22 -18.35
C ALA A 88 -6.12 11.74 -18.45
N ALA A 89 -5.52 12.36 -17.43
CA ALA A 89 -5.23 13.80 -17.42
C ALA A 89 -4.22 14.19 -18.52
N LEU A 90 -3.20 13.36 -18.77
CA LEU A 90 -2.23 13.59 -19.84
C LEU A 90 -2.87 13.47 -21.23
N ALA A 91 -3.82 12.54 -21.41
CA ALA A 91 -4.56 12.39 -22.65
C ALA A 91 -5.44 13.61 -22.95
N GLU A 92 -6.14 14.12 -21.93
CA GLU A 92 -6.96 15.34 -22.04
C GLU A 92 -6.11 16.57 -22.39
N LEU A 93 -4.97 16.74 -21.72
CA LEU A 93 -4.06 17.84 -22.01
C LEU A 93 -3.48 17.76 -23.44
N ARG A 94 -3.14 16.55 -23.91
CA ARG A 94 -2.70 16.35 -25.30
C ARG A 94 -3.78 16.76 -26.30
N ALA A 95 -5.02 16.34 -26.07
CA ALA A 95 -6.15 16.69 -26.94
C ALA A 95 -6.39 18.22 -26.96
N PHE A 96 -6.29 18.88 -25.80
CA PHE A 96 -6.39 20.34 -25.72
C PHE A 96 -5.27 21.05 -26.49
N LEU A 97 -4.02 20.59 -26.36
CA LEU A 97 -2.88 21.17 -27.07
C LEU A 97 -2.97 20.96 -28.59
N GLU A 98 -3.43 19.79 -29.03
CA GLU A 98 -3.66 19.49 -30.45
C GLU A 98 -4.74 20.41 -31.04
N SER A 99 -5.85 20.59 -30.33
CA SER A 99 -6.90 21.55 -30.68
C SER A 99 -6.36 22.99 -30.81
N ALA A 100 -5.56 23.44 -29.84
CA ALA A 100 -4.99 24.79 -29.85
C ALA A 100 -3.96 24.98 -30.99
N THR A 101 -3.22 23.91 -31.33
CA THR A 101 -2.26 23.94 -32.45
C THR A 101 -2.99 24.05 -33.79
N LEU A 102 -4.13 23.36 -33.96
CA LEU A 102 -4.97 23.48 -35.15
C LEU A 102 -5.56 24.89 -35.32
N GLU A 103 -5.98 25.54 -34.24
CA GLU A 103 -6.45 26.94 -34.30
C GLU A 103 -5.35 27.92 -34.71
N LEU A 104 -4.09 27.68 -34.29
CA LEU A 104 -2.94 28.49 -34.68
C LEU A 104 -2.55 28.30 -36.16
N GLU A 105 -2.58 27.06 -36.66
CA GLU A 105 -2.31 26.76 -38.08
C GLU A 105 -3.38 27.36 -39.01
N VAL A 106 -4.66 27.27 -38.62
CA VAL A 106 -5.77 27.88 -39.39
C VAL A 106 -5.67 29.41 -39.43
N ARG A 107 -5.13 30.05 -38.38
CA ARG A 107 -4.99 31.51 -38.31
C ARG A 107 -3.81 32.06 -39.12
N ASN A 108 -2.85 31.22 -39.52
CA ASN A 108 -1.72 31.64 -40.35
C ASN A 108 -1.84 31.04 -41.76
N PRO A 109 -2.62 31.63 -42.68
CA PRO A 109 -2.56 31.22 -44.07
C PRO A 109 -1.13 31.48 -44.57
N ALA A 110 -0.45 30.41 -44.98
CA ALA A 110 0.94 30.42 -45.44
C ALA A 110 1.28 31.66 -46.27
N PRO A 111 2.49 32.25 -46.12
CA PRO A 111 2.90 33.35 -46.98
C PRO A 111 2.84 32.85 -48.43
N THR A 112 1.87 33.34 -49.18
CA THR A 112 1.75 33.10 -50.62
C THR A 112 3.11 33.43 -51.23
N HIS A 113 3.83 32.41 -51.69
CA HIS A 113 4.96 32.59 -52.58
C HIS A 113 4.45 33.37 -53.78
N ARG A 114 4.65 34.69 -53.73
CA ARG A 114 4.52 35.58 -54.87
C ARG A 114 5.56 35.08 -55.87
N MET A 115 5.11 34.27 -56.83
CA MET A 115 5.86 34.00 -58.05
C MET A 115 6.10 35.35 -58.71
N GLU A 116 7.28 35.91 -58.48
CA GLU A 116 7.80 37.04 -59.25
C GLU A 116 8.22 36.47 -60.61
N ASN A 117 7.22 36.37 -61.48
CA ASN A 117 7.38 36.04 -62.89
C ASN A 117 7.91 37.31 -63.58
N SER A 118 9.21 37.59 -63.43
CA SER A 118 9.89 38.63 -64.20
C SER A 118 10.59 38.00 -65.40
N SER A 119 9.78 37.66 -66.40
CA SER A 119 10.21 37.35 -67.75
C SER A 119 9.79 38.51 -68.67
N ALA A 120 10.66 39.50 -68.82
CA ALA A 120 10.72 40.48 -69.92
C ALA A 120 11.99 41.32 -69.70
N SER A 121 12.90 41.61 -70.63
CA SER A 121 12.93 41.42 -72.07
C SER A 121 14.40 41.49 -72.52
N VAL A 122 14.74 40.57 -73.41
CA VAL A 122 15.93 40.52 -74.25
C VAL A 122 15.95 41.70 -75.24
N ARG A 123 17.16 42.17 -75.60
CA ARG A 123 17.55 43.04 -76.74
C ARG A 123 17.21 44.54 -76.70
N GLN A 124 18.24 45.37 -76.57
CA GLN A 124 18.78 46.16 -77.69
C GLN A 124 20.26 46.47 -77.47
#